data_AF-H9ZR64-F1
#
_entry.id   AF-H9ZR64-F1
#
_cell.length_a   1.000
_cell.length_b   1.000
_cell.length_c   1.000
_cell.angle_alpha   90.00
_cell.angle_beta   90.00
_cell.angle_gamma   90.00
#
_symmetry.space_group_name_H-M   'P 1'
#
loop_
_entity.id
_entity.type
_entity.pdbx_description
1 polymer ?
#
loop_
_entity_poly.entity_id
_entity_poly.type
_entity_poly.pdbx_seq_one_letter_code
_entity_poly.pdbx_strand_id
1 'polypeptide(L)'
;MLLARAYAIAALEVLPFFLQFLGLGLSETLGEGLCGSALGVSEAEAVRYGLVSEYYFYGQAFLVLLALKATYALGLVLLRFMYPGEDPPFAPLVWRLGVGLSSALLLLFFLTRTLPLPFPTFQGLALLSPAPLDPLSLLMAAPEPVLLGLLWRARP
;
A
#
# COMPACT_ATOMS: atom_id res chain seq x y z
N MET A 1 9.74 -8.52 -21.14
CA MET A 1 8.74 -7.49 -21.49
C MET A 1 8.36 -6.57 -20.32
N LEU A 2 9.04 -6.65 -19.16
CA LEU A 2 8.65 -5.88 -17.97
C LEU A 2 8.80 -4.37 -18.22
N LEU A 3 9.94 -3.95 -18.76
CA LEU A 3 10.20 -2.54 -19.02
C LEU A 3 9.33 -1.96 -20.14
N ALA A 4 8.83 -2.79 -21.07
CA ALA A 4 7.89 -2.36 -22.10
C ALA A 4 6.56 -1.83 -21.52
N ARG A 5 6.20 -2.25 -20.30
CA ARG A 5 4.99 -1.83 -19.58
C ARG A 5 5.30 -1.03 -18.32
N ALA A 6 6.55 -0.60 -18.14
CA ALA A 6 7.02 0.07 -16.92
C ALA A 6 6.15 1.26 -16.52
N TYR A 7 5.79 2.14 -17.46
CA TYR A 7 4.99 3.32 -17.16
C TYR A 7 3.58 2.99 -16.68
N ALA A 8 2.91 2.01 -17.29
CA ALA A 8 1.58 1.60 -16.87
C ALA A 8 1.60 0.93 -15.49
N ILE A 9 2.59 0.07 -15.24
CA ILE A 9 2.79 -0.57 -13.94
C ILE A 9 3.11 0.51 -12.88
N ALA A 10 4.07 1.39 -13.16
CA ALA A 10 4.46 2.48 -12.25
C ALA A 10 3.29 3.41 -11.93
N ALA A 11 2.47 3.78 -12.91
CA ALA A 11 1.29 4.61 -12.66
C ALA A 11 0.30 3.94 -11.69
N LEU A 12 0.04 2.64 -11.88
CA LEU A 12 -0.85 1.88 -11.00
C LEU A 12 -0.25 1.62 -9.62
N GLU A 13 1.08 1.45 -9.51
CA GLU A 13 1.79 1.28 -8.24
C GLU A 13 1.72 2.53 -7.36
N VAL A 14 1.83 3.72 -7.96
CA VAL A 14 1.82 5.01 -7.21
C VAL A 14 0.40 5.53 -6.97
N LEU A 15 -0.58 5.10 -7.77
CA LEU A 15 -1.95 5.60 -7.66
C LEU A 15 -2.52 5.52 -6.22
N PRO A 16 -2.41 4.40 -5.48
CA PRO A 16 -2.89 4.34 -4.10
C PRO A 16 -2.19 5.35 -3.18
N PHE A 17 -0.88 5.58 -3.36
CA PHE A 17 -0.14 6.57 -2.58
C PHE A 17 -0.72 7.99 -2.75
N PHE A 18 -1.05 8.39 -3.98
CA PHE A 18 -1.69 9.69 -4.22
C PHE A 18 -3.13 9.75 -3.71
N LEU A 19 -3.90 8.68 -3.89
CA LEU A 19 -5.27 8.59 -3.38
C LEU A 19 -5.32 8.74 -1.86
N GLN A 20 -4.32 8.28 -1.12
CA GLN A 20 -4.26 8.42 0.34
C GLN A 20 -4.37 9.89 0.80
N PHE A 21 -3.85 10.84 0.03
CA PHE A 21 -3.94 12.26 0.38
C PHE A 21 -5.36 12.82 0.26
N LEU A 22 -6.24 12.20 -0.52
CA LEU A 22 -7.66 12.57 -0.55
C LEU A 22 -8.32 12.30 0.80
N GLY A 23 -7.86 11.30 1.56
CA GLY A 23 -8.34 11.00 2.90
C GLY A 23 -8.06 12.10 3.91
N LEU A 24 -7.12 13.01 3.64
CA LEU A 24 -6.86 14.17 4.50
C LEU A 24 -7.87 15.32 4.30
N GLY A 25 -8.49 15.40 3.12
CA GLY A 25 -9.42 16.49 2.78
C GLY A 25 -10.88 16.05 2.63
N LEU A 26 -11.13 14.77 2.39
CA LEU A 26 -12.45 14.19 2.10
C LEU A 26 -12.81 13.04 3.05
N SER A 27 -12.19 12.98 4.24
CA SER A 27 -12.42 11.94 5.25
C SER A 27 -13.91 11.73 5.57
N GLU A 28 -14.70 12.81 5.66
CA GLU A 28 -16.13 12.76 5.97
C GLU A 28 -16.99 12.08 4.90
N THR A 29 -16.50 11.97 3.66
CA THR A 29 -17.27 11.43 2.52
C THR A 29 -16.70 10.13 1.98
N LEU A 30 -15.37 10.05 1.84
CA LEU A 30 -14.68 8.91 1.28
C LEU A 30 -14.01 8.04 2.35
N GLY A 31 -13.91 8.52 3.58
CA GLY A 31 -13.17 7.89 4.65
C GLY A 31 -11.69 8.22 4.66
N GLU A 32 -11.01 7.69 5.67
CA GLU A 32 -9.61 7.96 5.99
C GLU A 32 -8.61 7.21 5.07
N GLY A 33 -9.08 6.26 4.25
CA GLY A 33 -8.23 5.44 3.40
C GLY A 33 -7.41 4.40 4.18
N LEU A 34 -6.34 3.90 3.57
CA LEU A 34 -5.51 2.86 4.19
C LEU A 34 -4.65 3.38 5.35
N CYS A 35 -4.29 4.66 5.35
CA CYS A 35 -3.33 5.27 6.28
C CYS A 35 -3.89 6.41 7.14
N GLY A 36 -5.17 6.79 7.04
CA GLY A 36 -5.62 8.06 7.63
C GLY A 36 -5.49 8.13 9.15
N SER A 37 -5.59 7.01 9.87
CA SER A 37 -5.29 6.92 11.31
C SER A 37 -3.84 7.31 11.67
N ALA A 38 -2.90 7.17 10.73
CA ALA A 38 -1.49 7.49 10.91
C ALA A 38 -1.11 8.90 10.37
N LEU A 39 -1.96 9.51 9.54
CA LEU A 39 -1.68 10.79 8.88
C LEU A 39 -2.50 11.97 9.42
N GLY A 40 -3.51 11.74 10.25
CA GLY A 40 -4.47 12.76 10.73
C GLY A 40 -4.35 13.20 12.19
N VAL A 41 -3.56 12.51 13.03
CA VAL A 41 -3.43 12.83 14.47
C VAL A 41 -1.97 12.70 14.90
N SER A 42 -1.45 13.67 15.67
CA SER A 42 -0.09 13.57 16.21
C SER A 42 -0.01 12.45 17.25
N GLU A 43 1.08 11.67 17.26
CA GLU A 43 1.28 10.54 18.18
C GLU A 43 1.09 10.95 19.66
N ALA A 44 1.49 12.17 20.01
CA ALA A 44 1.32 12.74 21.34
C ALA A 44 -0.15 13.03 21.71
N GLU A 45 -0.99 13.36 20.73
CA GLU A 45 -2.40 13.69 20.92
C GLU A 45 -3.27 12.43 20.89
N ALA A 46 -2.90 11.46 20.05
CA ALA A 46 -3.45 10.11 20.03
C ALA A 46 -3.22 9.40 21.38
N VAL A 47 -2.00 9.43 21.92
CA VAL A 47 -1.68 8.82 23.22
C VAL A 47 -2.35 9.54 24.39
N ARG A 48 -2.41 10.88 24.36
CA ARG A 48 -2.94 11.70 25.47
C ARG A 48 -4.45 11.60 25.66
N TYR A 49 -5.20 11.33 24.61
CA TYR A 49 -6.66 11.15 24.68
C TYR A 49 -7.11 9.68 24.67
N GLY A 50 -6.19 8.71 24.73
CA GLY A 50 -6.52 7.29 24.53
C GLY A 50 -7.00 6.98 23.11
N LEU A 51 -6.70 7.89 22.18
CA LEU A 51 -7.02 7.89 20.75
C LEU A 51 -5.83 7.40 19.91
N VAL A 52 -4.93 6.57 20.45
CA VAL A 52 -4.20 5.64 19.58
C VAL A 52 -5.30 4.71 19.09
N SER A 53 -5.95 5.11 17.99
CA SER A 53 -6.97 4.29 17.39
C SER A 53 -6.33 2.93 17.17
N GLU A 54 -7.08 1.87 17.43
CA GLU A 54 -6.63 0.49 17.24
C GLU A 54 -6.01 0.29 15.82
N TYR A 55 -6.35 1.19 14.91
CA TYR A 55 -5.95 1.21 13.51
C TYR A 55 -4.68 2.00 13.21
N TYR A 56 -4.04 2.67 14.17
CA TYR A 56 -2.80 3.43 13.94
C TYR A 56 -1.68 2.54 13.36
N PHE A 57 -1.52 1.35 13.92
CA PHE A 57 -0.51 0.38 13.46
C PHE A 57 -0.81 -0.17 12.07
N TYR A 58 -2.08 -0.38 11.73
CA TYR A 58 -2.47 -0.72 10.37
C TYR A 58 -2.10 0.41 9.41
N GLY A 59 -2.42 1.66 9.79
CA GLY A 59 -2.10 2.84 9.00
C GLY A 59 -0.60 2.99 8.72
N GLN A 60 0.25 2.76 9.73
CA GLN A 60 1.70 2.73 9.57
C GLN A 60 2.18 1.63 8.62
N ALA A 61 1.66 0.41 8.78
CA ALA A 61 2.03 -0.72 7.92
C ALA A 61 1.67 -0.44 6.44
N PHE A 62 0.47 0.10 6.19
CA PHE A 62 0.09 0.53 4.85
C PHE A 62 0.94 1.69 4.36
N LEU A 63 1.28 2.67 5.19
CA LEU A 63 2.11 3.81 4.79
C LEU A 63 3.49 3.35 4.32
N VAL A 64 4.13 2.45 5.07
CA VAL A 64 5.41 1.85 4.68
C VAL A 64 5.26 1.10 3.35
N LEU A 65 4.21 0.30 3.20
CA LEU A 65 4.00 -0.48 1.99
C LEU A 65 3.73 0.39 0.75
N LEU A 66 2.94 1.45 0.91
CA LEU A 66 2.70 2.45 -0.15
C LEU A 66 3.97 3.20 -0.53
N ALA A 67 4.81 3.56 0.46
CA ALA A 67 6.11 4.19 0.20
C ALA A 67 7.06 3.25 -0.57
N LEU A 68 7.08 1.95 -0.22
CA LEU A 68 7.84 0.95 -0.94
C LEU A 68 7.35 0.77 -2.38
N LYS A 69 6.03 0.75 -2.61
CA LYS A 69 5.44 0.69 -3.96
C LYS A 69 5.78 1.93 -4.79
N ALA A 70 5.71 3.12 -4.20
CA ALA A 70 6.13 4.36 -4.86
C ALA A 70 7.62 4.34 -5.23
N THR A 71 8.47 3.82 -4.33
CA THR A 71 9.91 3.63 -4.58
C THR A 71 10.16 2.64 -5.70
N TYR A 72 9.45 1.51 -5.70
CA TYR A 72 9.52 0.50 -6.76
C TYR A 72 9.10 1.07 -8.12
N ALA A 73 8.02 1.86 -8.16
CA ALA A 73 7.55 2.53 -9.37
C ALA A 73 8.59 3.51 -9.94
N LEU A 74 9.21 4.32 -9.07
CA LEU A 74 10.32 5.19 -9.46
C LEU A 74 11.49 4.36 -10.01
N GLY A 75 11.85 3.26 -9.34
CA GLY A 75 12.86 2.32 -9.80
C GLY A 75 12.56 1.76 -11.19
N LEU A 76 11.31 1.38 -11.48
CA LEU A 76 10.88 0.92 -12.81
C LEU A 76 11.06 1.99 -13.89
N VAL A 77 10.68 3.24 -13.59
CA VAL A 77 10.85 4.37 -14.52
C VAL A 77 12.33 4.63 -14.80
N LEU A 78 13.18 4.63 -13.77
CA LEU A 78 14.63 4.80 -13.92
C LEU A 78 15.25 3.65 -14.71
N LEU A 79 14.86 2.40 -14.43
CA LEU A 79 15.34 1.24 -15.18
C LEU A 79 14.90 1.30 -16.65
N ARG A 80 13.68 1.77 -16.94
CA ARG A 80 13.22 1.97 -18.32
C ARG A 80 14.07 3.01 -19.05
N PHE A 81 14.52 4.05 -18.36
CA PHE A 81 15.41 5.06 -18.91
C PHE A 81 16.84 4.52 -19.14
N MET A 82 17.37 3.74 -18.19
CA MET A 82 18.72 3.16 -18.26
C MET A 82 18.85 2.01 -19.26
N TYR A 83 17.81 1.21 -19.44
CA TYR A 83 17.77 0.06 -20.34
C TYR A 83 16.69 0.24 -21.42
N PRO A 84 16.94 1.11 -22.42
CA PRO A 84 15.96 1.40 -23.45
C PRO A 84 15.84 0.22 -24.44
N GLY A 85 14.85 -0.64 -24.21
CA GLY A 85 14.42 -1.66 -25.19
C GLY A 85 14.76 -3.09 -24.80
N GLU A 86 15.55 -3.26 -23.74
CA GLU A 86 15.96 -4.56 -23.23
C GLU A 86 15.70 -4.64 -21.73
N ASP A 87 15.35 -5.83 -21.23
CA ASP A 87 15.21 -6.04 -19.80
C ASP A 87 16.60 -6.35 -19.20
N PRO A 88 16.97 -5.77 -18.05
CA PRO A 88 18.25 -6.06 -17.40
C PRO A 88 18.30 -7.53 -16.92
N PRO A 89 19.50 -8.10 -16.68
CA PRO A 89 19.65 -9.50 -16.26
C PRO A 89 18.95 -9.80 -14.91
N PHE A 90 18.73 -8.78 -14.08
CA PHE A 90 18.02 -8.86 -12.80
C PHE A 90 16.51 -8.54 -12.90
N ALA A 91 15.94 -8.43 -14.10
CA ALA A 91 14.50 -8.23 -14.30
C ALA A 91 13.60 -9.26 -13.57
N PRO A 92 13.97 -10.55 -13.43
CA PRO A 92 13.22 -11.50 -12.60
C PRO A 92 13.09 -11.08 -11.13
N LEU A 93 14.11 -10.45 -10.56
CA LEU A 93 14.06 -9.94 -9.20
C LEU A 93 13.11 -8.74 -9.09
N VAL A 94 13.22 -7.80 -10.03
CA VAL A 94 12.34 -6.62 -10.09
C VAL A 94 10.88 -7.06 -10.21
N TRP A 95 10.60 -8.01 -11.11
CA TRP A 95 9.27 -8.60 -11.27
C TRP A 95 8.75 -9.25 -9.97
N ARG A 96 9.58 -10.06 -9.29
CA ARG A 96 9.20 -10.68 -8.00
C ARG A 96 8.89 -9.64 -6.93
N LEU A 97 9.64 -8.54 -6.88
CA LEU A 97 9.38 -7.45 -5.95
C LEU A 97 8.01 -6.80 -6.21
N GLY A 98 7.69 -6.48 -7.47
CA GLY A 98 6.36 -5.95 -7.82
C GLY A 98 5.23 -6.90 -7.41
N VAL A 99 5.36 -8.19 -7.73
CA VAL A 99 4.35 -9.20 -7.35
C VAL A 99 4.24 -9.27 -5.82
N GLY A 100 5.36 -9.33 -5.12
CA GLY A 100 5.41 -9.39 -3.66
C GLY A 100 4.75 -8.19 -3.00
N LEU A 101 5.04 -6.97 -3.48
CA LEU A 101 4.46 -5.74 -2.94
C LEU A 101 2.94 -5.67 -3.15
N SER A 102 2.45 -5.99 -4.35
CA SER A 102 1.01 -6.02 -4.63
C SER A 102 0.28 -7.12 -3.87
N SER A 103 0.85 -8.32 -3.81
CA SER A 103 0.28 -9.42 -3.01
C SER A 103 0.27 -9.09 -1.53
N ALA A 104 1.34 -8.47 -0.99
CA ALA A 104 1.39 -8.04 0.39
C ALA A 104 0.32 -6.97 0.69
N LEU A 105 0.07 -6.03 -0.24
CA LEU A 105 -0.94 -4.99 -0.05
C LEU A 105 -2.34 -5.59 0.01
N LEU A 106 -2.68 -6.46 -0.94
CA LEU A 106 -3.97 -7.16 -0.93
C LEU A 106 -4.14 -8.04 0.29
N LEU A 107 -3.11 -8.81 0.66
CA LEU A 107 -3.15 -9.66 1.83
C LEU A 107 -3.39 -8.82 3.10
N LEU A 108 -2.60 -7.76 3.30
CA LEU A 108 -2.76 -6.89 4.46
C LEU A 108 -4.14 -6.21 4.46
N PHE A 109 -4.63 -5.79 3.30
CA PHE A 109 -5.98 -5.24 3.13
C PHE A 109 -7.04 -6.23 3.60
N PHE A 110 -7.04 -7.46 3.11
CA PHE A 110 -8.01 -8.46 3.53
C PHE A 110 -7.87 -8.82 5.02
N LEU A 111 -6.65 -9.01 5.51
CA LEU A 111 -6.40 -9.37 6.91
C LEU A 111 -6.94 -8.29 7.86
N THR A 112 -6.61 -7.03 7.62
CA THR A 112 -7.01 -5.91 8.48
C THR A 112 -8.52 -5.62 8.43
N ARG A 113 -9.23 -6.03 7.37
CA ARG A 113 -10.68 -5.80 7.21
C ARG A 113 -11.54 -6.99 7.64
N THR A 114 -10.94 -8.17 7.79
CA THR A 114 -11.70 -9.41 8.09
C THR A 114 -11.34 -10.04 9.43
N LEU A 115 -10.11 -9.87 9.91
CA LEU A 115 -9.62 -10.54 11.10
C LEU A 115 -9.22 -9.53 12.18
N PRO A 116 -9.51 -9.83 13.45
CA PRO A 116 -8.89 -9.12 14.56
C PRO A 116 -7.43 -9.59 14.69
N LEU A 117 -6.47 -8.76 14.30
CA LEU A 117 -5.05 -9.14 14.31
C LEU A 117 -4.43 -8.94 15.70
N PRO A 118 -3.57 -9.86 16.15
CA PRO A 118 -2.87 -9.72 17.41
C PRO A 118 -1.82 -8.61 17.34
N PHE A 119 -1.75 -7.79 18.38
CA PHE A 119 -0.82 -6.69 18.52
C PHE A 119 -0.14 -6.68 19.90
N PRO A 120 1.19 -6.53 19.98
CA PRO A 120 1.91 -6.51 21.26
C PRO A 120 1.66 -5.21 22.01
N THR A 121 1.22 -5.32 23.27
CA THR A 121 1.10 -4.20 24.20
C THR A 121 1.96 -4.46 25.43
N PHE A 122 2.19 -3.42 26.25
CA PHE A 122 2.88 -3.56 27.53
C PHE A 122 2.19 -4.56 28.50
N GLN A 123 0.91 -4.86 28.28
CA GLN A 123 0.12 -5.78 29.11
C GLN A 123 -0.02 -7.18 28.48
N GLY A 124 0.55 -7.42 27.31
CA GLY A 124 0.45 -8.69 26.56
C GLY A 124 -0.10 -8.49 25.14
N LEU A 125 -0.50 -9.57 24.49
CA LEU A 125 -1.13 -9.50 23.17
C LEU A 125 -2.57 -8.97 23.30
N ALA A 126 -2.86 -7.85 22.66
CA ALA A 126 -4.21 -7.36 22.43
C ALA A 126 -4.68 -7.77 21.04
N LEU A 127 -5.99 -7.85 20.81
CA LEU A 127 -6.56 -8.03 19.48
C LEU A 127 -7.07 -6.67 19.01
N LEU A 128 -6.55 -6.19 17.89
CA LEU A 128 -7.05 -4.98 17.24
C LEU A 128 -8.34 -5.33 16.51
N SER A 129 -9.36 -4.48 16.60
CA SER A 129 -10.57 -4.69 15.81
C SER A 129 -10.28 -4.59 14.30
N PRO A 130 -11.09 -5.24 13.45
CA PRO A 130 -11.01 -5.04 12.01
C PRO A 130 -11.24 -3.57 11.65
N ALA A 131 -10.40 -3.03 10.79
CA ALA A 131 -10.55 -1.67 10.28
C ALA A 131 -11.85 -1.55 9.46
N PRO A 132 -12.57 -0.42 9.56
CA PRO A 132 -13.76 -0.18 8.75
C PRO A 132 -13.41 -0.21 7.25
N LEU A 133 -14.36 -0.67 6.45
CA LEU A 133 -14.24 -0.69 4.99
C LEU A 133 -14.80 0.62 4.43
N ASP A 134 -13.94 1.62 4.25
CA ASP A 134 -14.31 2.91 3.67
C ASP A 134 -14.15 2.95 2.13
N PRO A 135 -14.91 3.79 1.42
CA PRO A 135 -14.82 3.93 -0.03
C PRO A 135 -13.40 4.22 -0.55
N LEU A 136 -12.61 5.04 0.14
CA LEU A 136 -11.27 5.39 -0.28
C LEU A 136 -10.33 4.18 -0.20
N SER A 137 -10.39 3.41 0.88
CA SER A 137 -9.59 2.18 1.03
C SER A 137 -9.86 1.16 -0.08
N LEU A 138 -11.12 1.05 -0.54
CA LEU A 138 -11.49 0.21 -1.67
C LEU A 138 -10.91 0.74 -2.98
N LEU A 139 -11.01 2.05 -3.23
CA LEU A 139 -10.42 2.68 -4.41
C LEU A 139 -8.89 2.53 -4.45
N MET A 140 -8.24 2.50 -3.28
CA MET A 140 -6.81 2.28 -3.15
C MET A 140 -6.41 0.82 -3.37
N ALA A 141 -7.24 -0.15 -2.97
CA ALA A 141 -6.94 -1.58 -3.16
C ALA A 141 -7.37 -2.12 -4.54
N ALA A 142 -8.34 -1.49 -5.19
CA ALA A 142 -8.90 -1.90 -6.49
C ALA A 142 -7.88 -2.01 -7.65
N PRO A 143 -6.79 -1.20 -7.72
CA PRO A 143 -5.78 -1.35 -8.75
C PRO A 143 -4.95 -2.64 -8.62
N GLU A 144 -4.82 -3.21 -7.42
CA GLU A 144 -3.87 -4.30 -7.17
C GLU A 144 -4.14 -5.59 -7.97
N PRO A 145 -5.40 -6.08 -8.11
CA PRO A 145 -5.67 -7.24 -8.96
C PRO A 145 -5.32 -6.99 -10.44
N VAL A 146 -5.55 -5.76 -10.93
CA VAL A 146 -5.17 -5.35 -12.29
C VAL A 146 -3.64 -5.34 -12.42
N LEU A 147 -2.95 -4.81 -11.41
CA LEU A 147 -1.50 -4.74 -11.35
C LEU A 147 -0.86 -6.13 -11.35
N LEU A 148 -1.36 -7.06 -10.54
CA LEU A 148 -0.93 -8.46 -10.55
C LEU A 148 -1.17 -9.12 -11.91
N GLY A 149 -2.30 -8.86 -12.55
CA GLY A 149 -2.58 -9.34 -13.91
C GLY A 149 -1.59 -8.81 -14.95
N LEU A 150 -1.19 -7.53 -14.84
CA LEU A 150 -0.18 -6.92 -15.69
C LEU A 150 1.22 -7.52 -15.44
N LEU A 151 1.62 -7.65 -14.18
CA LEU A 151 2.89 -8.26 -13.78
C LEU A 151 2.96 -9.72 -14.24
N TRP A 152 1.89 -10.50 -14.10
CA TRP A 152 1.85 -11.89 -14.58
C TRP A 152 2.08 -12.00 -16.08
N ARG A 153 1.46 -11.11 -16.87
CA ARG A 153 1.68 -11.02 -18.33
C ARG A 153 3.08 -10.51 -18.71
N ALA A 154 3.76 -9.86 -17.77
CA ALA A 154 5.08 -9.26 -17.95
C ALA A 154 6.21 -10.13 -17.36
N ARG A 155 5.94 -11.41 -17.06
CA ARG A 155 6.96 -12.32 -16.54
C ARG A 155 8.18 -12.38 -17.48
N PRO A 156 9.41 -12.40 -16.95
CA PRO A 156 10.63 -12.60 -17.74
C PRO A 156 10.77 -14.03 -18.24
#